data_AF-A0A435XGB6-F1
#
_entry.id   AF-A0A435XGB6-F1
#
_cell.length_a   1.000
_cell.length_b   1.000
_cell.length_c   1.000
_cell.angle_alpha   90.00
_cell.angle_beta   90.00
_cell.angle_gamma   90.00
#
_symmetry.space_group_name_H-M   'P 1'
#
loop_
_entity.id
_entity.type
_entity.pdbx_description
1 polymer ?
#
loop_
_entity_poly.entity_id
_entity_poly.type
_entity_poly.pdbx_seq_one_letter_code
_entity_poly.pdbx_strand_id
1 'polypeptide(L)'
;MTVAIEMGHTTAGAPAKLDLEELLATRLLVQGNSGSGKSHLLRRLLEQSAPWVQQTIIDPEGDFVSLGDRYGHLVIDAEQHTERGLQAAGERARIHRVSTVLNLEGLDAENQMRRAAAFLGGLFEVARDHWYPMLVVVDEAQLFAPAVAGEVSDEARKLSLGAMTNLMCRGRKRGLAGIIATQRLAKLAK
;
A
#
# COMPACT_ATOMS: atom_id res chain seq x y z
N MET A 1 9.86 19.40 -12.44
CA MET A 1 10.72 18.44 -13.15
C MET A 1 10.04 17.11 -12.96
N THR A 2 9.47 16.55 -14.02
CA THR A 2 8.70 15.32 -13.92
C THR A 2 9.63 14.14 -13.63
N VAL A 3 9.42 13.46 -12.49
CA VAL A 3 10.13 12.23 -12.16
C VAL A 3 9.46 11.09 -12.93
N ALA A 4 10.19 10.51 -13.88
CA ALA A 4 9.72 9.38 -14.68
C ALA A 4 10.28 8.07 -14.12
N ILE A 5 9.39 7.15 -13.75
CA ILE A 5 9.72 5.80 -13.29
C ILE A 5 9.80 4.88 -14.52
N GLU A 6 10.94 4.26 -14.75
CA GLU A 6 11.08 3.30 -15.86
C GLU A 6 10.51 1.94 -15.46
N MET A 7 9.41 1.54 -16.09
CA MET A 7 8.69 0.30 -15.81
C MET A 7 9.18 -0.91 -16.62
N GLY A 8 9.91 -0.66 -17.71
CA GLY A 8 10.44 -1.68 -18.61
C GLY A 8 10.69 -1.11 -20.01
N HIS A 9 10.59 -1.95 -21.04
CA HIS A 9 10.73 -1.56 -22.43
C HIS A 9 9.46 -1.90 -23.22
N THR A 10 9.11 -1.05 -24.18
CA THR A 10 8.05 -1.33 -25.16
C THR A 10 8.52 -2.35 -26.19
N THR A 11 7.60 -2.86 -27.02
CA THR A 11 7.94 -3.76 -28.13
C THR A 11 8.90 -3.14 -29.16
N ALA A 12 8.98 -1.80 -29.21
CA ALA A 12 9.93 -1.06 -30.05
C ALA A 12 11.30 -0.86 -29.36
N GLY A 13 11.51 -1.41 -28.16
CA GLY A 13 12.76 -1.26 -27.40
C GLY A 13 12.93 0.09 -26.69
N ALA A 14 11.93 0.97 -26.76
CA ALA A 14 11.97 2.25 -26.04
C ALA A 14 11.58 2.07 -24.56
N PRO A 15 12.14 2.84 -23.61
CA PRO A 15 11.74 2.77 -22.21
C PRO A 15 10.25 3.08 -22.02
N ALA A 16 9.52 2.18 -21.37
CA ALA A 16 8.16 2.41 -20.89
C ALA A 16 8.23 3.14 -19.56
N LYS A 17 7.71 4.37 -19.50
CA LYS A 17 7.81 5.26 -18.34
C LYS A 17 6.44 5.54 -17.72
N LEU A 18 6.43 5.68 -16.41
CA LEU A 18 5.29 6.13 -15.62
C LEU A 18 5.64 7.48 -14.97
N ASP A 19 4.72 8.45 -15.06
CA ASP A 19 4.88 9.76 -14.45
C ASP A 19 4.50 9.71 -12.96
N LEU A 20 5.46 10.02 -12.08
CA LEU A 20 5.25 10.00 -10.64
C LEU A 20 4.29 11.10 -10.18
N GLU A 21 4.32 12.29 -10.79
CA GLU A 21 3.42 13.40 -10.43
C GLU A 21 1.98 13.05 -10.82
N GLU A 22 1.78 12.46 -12.00
CA GLU A 22 0.47 11.96 -12.43
C GLU A 22 -0.04 10.85 -11.50
N LEU A 23 0.84 9.91 -11.12
CA LEU A 23 0.49 8.85 -10.19
C LEU A 23 0.06 9.39 -8.82
N LEU A 24 0.74 10.41 -8.29
CA LEU A 24 0.36 11.08 -7.04
C LEU A 24 -0.99 11.80 -7.14
N ALA A 25 -1.36 12.24 -8.34
CA ALA A 25 -2.66 12.86 -8.63
C ALA A 25 -3.76 11.83 -8.96
N THR A 26 -3.43 10.54 -9.08
CA THR A 26 -4.36 9.49 -9.53
C THR A 26 -4.31 8.27 -8.60
N ARG A 27 -4.58 7.08 -9.16
CA ARG A 27 -4.58 5.77 -8.49
C ARG A 27 -4.11 4.73 -9.49
N LEU A 28 -3.43 3.71 -9.00
CA LEU A 28 -2.96 2.62 -9.84
C LEU A 28 -3.55 1.28 -9.37
N LEU A 29 -4.07 0.52 -10.31
CA LEU A 29 -4.37 -0.90 -10.14
C LEU A 29 -3.32 -1.70 -10.90
N VAL A 30 -2.62 -2.58 -10.19
CA VAL A 30 -1.71 -3.56 -10.80
C VAL A 30 -2.35 -4.93 -10.71
N GLN A 31 -2.61 -5.54 -11.86
CA GLN A 31 -3.24 -6.86 -11.93
C GLN A 31 -2.40 -7.82 -12.76
N GLY A 32 -2.25 -9.04 -12.25
CA GLY A 32 -1.55 -10.11 -12.95
C GLY A 32 -1.60 -11.41 -12.17
N ASN A 33 -1.65 -12.55 -12.87
CA ASN A 33 -1.66 -13.87 -12.25
C ASN A 33 -0.35 -14.13 -11.49
N SER A 34 -0.33 -15.15 -10.62
CA SER A 34 0.91 -15.60 -9.98
C SER A 34 2.01 -15.85 -11.04
N GLY A 35 3.24 -15.41 -10.74
CA GLY A 35 4.39 -15.50 -11.66
C GLY A 35 4.42 -14.48 -12.80
N SER A 36 3.42 -13.60 -12.95
CA SER A 36 3.39 -12.60 -14.03
C SER A 36 4.35 -11.41 -13.86
N GLY A 37 5.06 -11.32 -12.74
CA GLY A 37 5.98 -10.22 -12.44
C GLY A 37 5.34 -9.03 -11.71
N LYS A 38 4.15 -9.18 -11.12
CA LYS A 38 3.46 -8.13 -10.35
C LYS A 38 4.34 -7.52 -9.24
N SER A 39 4.88 -8.35 -8.35
CA SER A 39 5.75 -7.90 -7.26
C SER A 39 7.05 -7.28 -7.79
N HIS A 40 7.57 -7.78 -8.92
CA HIS A 40 8.74 -7.19 -9.59
C HIS A 40 8.45 -5.78 -10.12
N LEU A 41 7.29 -5.58 -10.75
CA LEU A 41 6.84 -4.28 -11.25
C LEU A 41 6.64 -3.28 -10.10
N LEU A 42 5.98 -3.71 -9.01
CA LEU A 42 5.79 -2.90 -7.82
C LEU A 42 7.12 -2.52 -7.18
N ARG A 43 8.04 -3.48 -7.05
CA ARG A 43 9.39 -3.22 -6.52
C ARG A 43 10.12 -2.19 -7.37
N ARG A 44 10.10 -2.33 -8.70
CA ARG A 44 10.72 -1.36 -9.62
C ARG A 44 10.14 0.06 -9.46
N LEU A 45 8.83 0.17 -9.22
CA LEU A 45 8.17 1.45 -8.92
C LEU A 45 8.59 2.00 -7.56
N LEU A 46 8.55 1.18 -6.52
CA LEU A 46 8.88 1.56 -5.14
C LEU A 46 10.34 2.01 -5.02
N GLU A 47 11.27 1.23 -5.55
CA GLU A 47 12.70 1.50 -5.50
C GLU A 47 13.06 2.83 -6.20
N GLN A 48 12.52 3.08 -7.39
CA GLN A 48 12.79 4.32 -8.13
C GLN A 48 12.08 5.54 -7.56
N SER A 49 10.94 5.37 -6.88
CA SER A 49 10.19 6.49 -6.29
C SER A 49 10.58 6.80 -4.83
N ALA A 50 11.31 5.91 -4.15
CA ALA A 50 11.67 6.05 -2.74
C ALA A 50 12.43 7.33 -2.38
N PRO A 51 13.36 7.85 -3.21
CA PRO A 51 14.04 9.13 -2.91
C PRO A 51 13.14 10.37 -3.04
N TRP A 52 11.97 10.23 -3.68
CA TRP A 52 11.17 11.37 -4.13
C TRP A 52 9.89 11.56 -3.34
N VAL A 53 9.31 10.48 -2.83
CA VAL A 53 8.01 10.52 -2.14
C VAL A 53 7.97 9.52 -0.99
N GLN A 54 7.28 9.89 0.09
CA GLN A 54 7.03 8.98 1.19
C GLN A 54 6.22 7.77 0.72
N GLN A 55 6.52 6.59 1.24
CA GLN A 55 5.86 5.34 0.86
C GLN A 55 5.41 4.54 2.09
N THR A 56 4.22 3.95 2.02
CA THR A 56 3.83 2.82 2.88
C THR A 56 3.49 1.64 2.01
N ILE A 57 3.96 0.47 2.40
CA ILE A 57 3.60 -0.81 1.82
C ILE A 57 2.83 -1.62 2.87
N ILE A 58 1.64 -2.12 2.51
CA ILE A 58 0.90 -3.14 3.26
C ILE A 58 1.25 -4.48 2.64
N ASP A 59 2.00 -5.29 3.39
CA ASP A 59 2.71 -6.47 2.87
C ASP A 59 2.25 -7.76 3.58
N PRO A 60 1.22 -8.46 3.05
CA PRO A 60 0.70 -9.70 3.64
C PRO A 60 1.66 -10.88 3.60
N GLU A 61 2.63 -10.87 2.69
CA GLU A 61 3.51 -12.02 2.38
C GLU A 61 4.99 -11.73 2.70
N GLY A 62 5.34 -10.52 3.15
CA GLY A 62 6.71 -10.14 3.50
C GLY A 62 7.64 -9.90 2.31
N ASP A 63 7.12 -9.77 1.08
CA ASP A 63 7.89 -9.64 -0.17
C ASP A 63 8.74 -8.34 -0.25
N PHE A 64 8.38 -7.33 0.54
CA PHE A 64 8.91 -5.97 0.45
C PHE A 64 9.76 -5.56 1.66
N VAL A 65 9.96 -6.43 2.67
CA VAL A 65 10.74 -6.10 3.88
C VAL A 65 12.17 -5.64 3.57
N SER A 66 12.78 -6.13 2.49
CA SER A 66 14.14 -5.72 2.07
C SER A 66 14.25 -4.24 1.68
N LEU A 67 13.13 -3.53 1.49
CA LEU A 67 13.15 -2.08 1.27
C LEU A 67 13.72 -1.35 2.49
N GLY A 68 13.60 -1.92 3.69
CA GLY A 68 14.20 -1.35 4.89
C GLY A 68 15.72 -1.28 4.80
N ASP A 69 16.36 -2.37 4.37
CA ASP A 69 17.83 -2.43 4.29
C ASP A 69 18.42 -1.48 3.24
N ARG A 70 17.69 -1.27 2.13
CA ARG A 70 18.24 -0.58 0.93
C ARG A 70 17.75 0.85 0.75
N TYR A 71 16.54 1.16 1.23
CA TYR A 71 15.87 2.44 0.97
C TYR A 71 15.41 3.14 2.24
N GLY A 72 15.71 2.58 3.42
CA GLY A 72 15.47 3.22 4.71
C GLY A 72 14.01 3.15 5.18
N HIS A 73 13.19 2.27 4.60
CA HIS A 73 11.84 2.02 5.09
C HIS A 73 11.89 1.41 6.49
N LEU A 74 11.09 1.93 7.41
CA LEU A 74 10.88 1.28 8.70
C LEU A 74 10.00 0.04 8.49
N VAL A 75 10.57 -1.13 8.70
CA VAL A 75 9.81 -2.39 8.73
C VAL A 75 9.11 -2.52 10.08
N ILE A 76 7.79 -2.61 10.06
CA ILE A 76 6.94 -2.77 11.24
C ILE A 76 6.36 -4.17 11.18
N ASP A 77 6.80 -5.03 12.10
CA ASP A 77 6.23 -6.35 12.29
C ASP A 77 4.88 -6.22 13.04
N ALA A 78 3.78 -6.44 12.31
CA ALA A 78 2.45 -6.27 12.84
C ALA A 78 2.07 -7.31 13.89
N GLU A 79 2.71 -8.48 13.91
CA GLU A 79 2.46 -9.53 14.90
C GLU A 79 2.84 -9.05 16.31
N GLN A 80 3.87 -8.21 16.40
CA GLN A 80 4.39 -7.67 17.66
C GLN A 80 3.61 -6.46 18.19
N HIS A 81 2.53 -6.07 17.51
CA HIS A 81 1.82 -4.82 17.79
C HIS A 81 0.31 -4.99 17.89
N THR A 82 -0.30 -4.19 18.76
CA THR A 82 -1.75 -4.10 18.86
C THR A 82 -2.31 -3.17 17.77
N GLU A 83 -3.61 -3.28 17.46
CA GLU A 83 -4.32 -2.33 16.58
C GLU A 83 -4.07 -0.87 17.00
N ARG A 84 -4.21 -0.56 18.29
CA ARG A 84 -3.94 0.81 18.79
C ARG A 84 -2.49 1.23 18.57
N GLY A 85 -1.54 0.31 18.75
CA GLY A 85 -0.13 0.55 18.46
C GLY A 85 0.11 0.87 16.98
N LEU A 86 -0.52 0.10 16.08
CA LEU A 86 -0.40 0.31 14.64
C LEU A 86 -1.11 1.59 14.16
N GLN A 87 -2.24 1.96 14.75
CA GLN A 87 -2.88 3.25 14.47
C GLN A 87 -1.94 4.40 14.82
N ALA A 88 -1.33 4.37 16.02
CA ALA A 88 -0.35 5.36 16.41
C ALA A 88 0.92 5.33 15.54
N ALA A 89 1.33 4.15 15.07
CA ALA A 89 2.46 4.00 14.15
C ALA A 89 2.18 4.63 12.79
N GLY A 90 0.99 4.41 12.22
CA GLY A 90 0.56 5.05 10.97
C GLY A 90 0.52 6.58 11.09
N GLU A 91 -0.07 7.10 12.17
CA GLU A 91 -0.08 8.53 12.44
C GLU A 91 1.35 9.11 12.49
N ARG A 92 2.24 8.49 13.27
CA ARG A 92 3.64 8.94 13.41
C ARG A 92 4.42 8.83 12.11
N ALA A 93 4.25 7.74 11.36
CA ALA A 93 4.90 7.57 10.07
C ALA A 93 4.57 8.75 9.16
N ARG A 94 3.30 9.15 9.12
CA ARG A 94 2.84 10.29 8.31
C ARG A 94 3.34 11.65 8.81
N ILE A 95 3.26 11.90 10.13
CA ILE A 95 3.73 13.16 10.73
C ILE A 95 5.23 13.36 10.50
N HIS A 96 6.01 12.31 10.71
CA HIS A 96 7.48 12.36 10.62
C HIS A 96 8.03 12.02 9.23
N ARG A 97 7.15 11.78 8.26
CA ARG A 97 7.49 11.41 6.87
C ARG A 97 8.42 10.20 6.77
N VAL A 98 8.22 9.21 7.64
CA VAL A 98 8.95 7.94 7.62
C VAL A 98 8.26 7.01 6.63
N SER A 99 8.99 6.51 5.64
CA SER A 99 8.50 5.44 4.76
C SER A 99 8.45 4.12 5.52
N THR A 100 7.43 3.29 5.30
CA THR A 100 7.21 2.07 6.08
C THR A 100 6.88 0.86 5.22
N VAL A 101 7.24 -0.31 5.72
CA VAL A 101 6.67 -1.60 5.29
C VAL A 101 5.94 -2.16 6.49
N LEU A 102 4.63 -2.32 6.40
CA LEU A 102 3.84 -3.04 7.39
C LEU A 102 3.87 -4.53 7.02
N ASN A 103 4.76 -5.28 7.65
CA ASN A 103 4.84 -6.72 7.47
C ASN A 103 3.71 -7.38 8.25
N LEU A 104 2.86 -8.12 7.54
CA LEU A 104 1.71 -8.84 8.07
C LEU A 104 1.88 -10.36 7.95
N GLU A 105 3.05 -10.82 7.46
CA GLU A 105 3.42 -12.23 7.46
C GLU A 105 3.31 -12.82 8.88
N GLY A 106 2.86 -14.07 8.98
CA GLY A 106 2.67 -14.76 10.27
C GLY A 106 1.30 -14.55 10.91
N LEU A 107 0.58 -13.48 10.56
CA LEU A 107 -0.81 -13.28 11.01
C LEU A 107 -1.82 -14.07 10.18
N ASP A 108 -2.88 -14.55 10.82
CA ASP A 108 -4.05 -15.06 10.09
C ASP A 108 -4.78 -13.94 9.33
N ALA A 109 -5.62 -14.32 8.36
CA ALA A 109 -6.28 -13.36 7.48
C ALA A 109 -7.14 -12.33 8.25
N GLU A 110 -7.79 -12.72 9.34
CA GLU A 110 -8.58 -11.79 10.15
C GLU A 110 -7.69 -10.74 10.82
N ASN A 111 -6.58 -11.15 11.43
CA ASN A 111 -5.64 -10.24 12.05
C ASN A 111 -4.92 -9.38 11.02
N GLN A 112 -4.55 -9.92 9.84
CA GLN A 112 -4.03 -9.10 8.75
C GLN A 112 -4.97 -7.95 8.41
N MET A 113 -6.27 -8.24 8.26
CA MET A 113 -7.30 -7.23 7.97
C MET A 113 -7.42 -6.18 9.08
N ARG A 114 -7.46 -6.60 10.35
CA ARG A 114 -7.55 -5.67 11.50
C ARG A 114 -6.30 -4.79 11.63
N ARG A 115 -5.11 -5.38 11.50
CA ARG A 115 -3.82 -4.67 11.62
C ARG A 115 -3.62 -3.68 10.47
N ALA A 116 -3.89 -4.09 9.23
CA ALA A 116 -3.87 -3.20 8.07
C ALA A 116 -4.86 -2.05 8.22
N ALA A 117 -6.11 -2.34 8.64
CA ALA A 117 -7.14 -1.32 8.83
C ALA A 117 -6.73 -0.27 9.88
N ALA A 118 -6.16 -0.72 11.01
CA ALA A 118 -5.70 0.18 12.06
C ALA A 118 -4.56 1.09 11.59
N PHE A 119 -3.55 0.53 10.91
CA PHE A 119 -2.43 1.30 10.37
C PHE A 119 -2.88 2.32 9.32
N LEU A 120 -3.69 1.89 8.35
CA LEU A 120 -4.28 2.76 7.32
C LEU A 120 -5.18 3.84 7.93
N GLY A 121 -5.90 3.52 9.01
CA GLY A 121 -6.68 4.49 9.79
C GLY A 121 -5.80 5.59 10.38
N GLY A 122 -4.70 5.21 11.03
CA GLY A 122 -3.69 6.14 11.54
C GLY A 122 -3.10 7.06 10.48
N LEU A 123 -2.77 6.49 9.31
CA LEU A 123 -2.36 7.30 8.15
C LEU A 123 -3.47 8.26 7.74
N PHE A 124 -4.72 7.82 7.66
CA PHE A 124 -5.81 8.63 7.10
C PHE A 124 -6.26 9.78 8.00
N GLU A 125 -6.20 9.62 9.32
CA GLU A 125 -6.80 10.52 10.32
C GLU A 125 -5.95 11.72 10.73
N VAL A 126 -4.68 11.80 10.32
CA VAL A 126 -3.80 12.92 10.71
C VAL A 126 -4.34 14.28 10.27
N ALA A 127 -3.97 15.32 11.03
CA ALA A 127 -4.36 16.70 10.77
C ALA A 127 -3.90 17.20 9.38
N ARG A 128 -4.64 18.17 8.83
CA ARG A 128 -4.44 18.71 7.48
C ARG A 128 -3.01 19.22 7.22
N ASP A 129 -2.35 19.73 8.25
CA ASP A 129 -0.98 20.25 8.17
C ASP A 129 0.06 19.16 7.84
N HIS A 130 -0.31 17.89 7.97
CA HIS A 130 0.53 16.73 7.63
C HIS A 130 0.09 16.03 6.33
N TRP A 131 -0.77 16.67 5.52
CA TRP A 131 -1.23 16.09 4.25
C TRP A 131 -0.23 16.25 3.11
N TYR A 132 0.98 15.72 3.34
CA TYR A 132 2.02 15.60 2.32
C TYR A 132 1.72 14.44 1.36
N PRO A 133 2.17 14.52 0.08
CA PRO A 133 2.04 13.43 -0.87
C PRO A 133 2.74 12.15 -0.38
N MET A 134 2.04 11.02 -0.52
CA MET A 134 2.51 9.71 -0.09
C MET A 134 1.94 8.62 -1.01
N LEU A 135 2.78 7.68 -1.43
CA LEU A 135 2.32 6.44 -2.07
C LEU A 135 1.91 5.44 -0.99
N VAL A 136 0.72 4.87 -1.12
CA VAL A 136 0.25 3.78 -0.25
C VAL A 136 -0.03 2.57 -1.13
N VAL A 137 0.88 1.59 -1.06
CA VAL A 137 0.80 0.34 -1.81
C VAL A 137 0.16 -0.74 -0.94
N VAL A 138 -0.85 -1.41 -1.47
CA VAL A 138 -1.48 -2.57 -0.84
C VAL A 138 -1.30 -3.77 -1.76
N ASP A 139 -0.45 -4.71 -1.37
CA ASP A 139 -0.33 -5.97 -2.10
C ASP A 139 -1.43 -6.96 -1.70
N GLU A 140 -1.72 -7.88 -2.61
CA GLU A 140 -2.82 -8.84 -2.52
C GLU A 140 -4.14 -8.21 -2.00
N ALA A 141 -4.51 -7.06 -2.57
CA ALA A 141 -5.61 -6.21 -2.13
C ALA A 141 -6.96 -6.94 -1.96
N GLN A 142 -7.16 -8.08 -2.63
CA GLN A 142 -8.35 -8.91 -2.43
C GLN A 142 -8.49 -9.50 -1.02
N LEU A 143 -7.40 -9.58 -0.26
CA LEU A 143 -7.42 -9.95 1.17
C LEU A 143 -8.10 -8.86 2.00
N PHE A 144 -7.83 -7.59 1.68
CA PHE A 144 -8.29 -6.44 2.46
C PHE A 144 -9.63 -5.87 1.98
N ALA A 145 -10.01 -6.12 0.73
CA ALA A 145 -11.26 -5.67 0.13
C ALA A 145 -11.99 -6.81 -0.62
N PRO A 146 -12.40 -7.90 0.06
CA PRO A 146 -13.02 -9.04 -0.60
C PRO A 146 -14.46 -8.74 -1.06
N ALA A 147 -14.79 -9.15 -2.29
CA ALA A 147 -16.10 -8.99 -2.91
C ALA A 147 -17.21 -9.76 -2.18
N VAL A 148 -16.87 -10.93 -1.63
CA VAL A 148 -17.79 -11.81 -0.91
C VAL A 148 -17.29 -11.99 0.51
N ALA A 149 -18.19 -12.08 1.47
CA ALA A 149 -17.84 -12.47 2.84
C ALA A 149 -17.29 -13.92 2.80
N GLY A 150 -16.04 -14.10 3.21
CA GLY A 150 -15.38 -15.40 3.29
C GLY A 150 -15.45 -15.97 4.70
N GLU A 151 -14.37 -16.64 5.12
CA GLU A 151 -14.22 -17.24 6.47
C GLU A 151 -13.85 -16.22 7.57
N VAL A 152 -13.67 -14.94 7.21
CA VAL A 152 -13.32 -13.87 8.15
C VAL A 152 -14.55 -13.24 8.78
N SER A 153 -14.42 -12.74 10.02
CA SER A 153 -15.52 -12.06 10.68
C SER A 153 -16.00 -10.82 9.91
N ASP A 154 -17.32 -10.58 9.93
CA ASP A 154 -17.94 -9.43 9.26
C ASP A 154 -17.40 -8.10 9.80
N GLU A 155 -17.01 -8.06 11.07
CA GLU A 155 -16.41 -6.89 11.70
C GLU A 155 -15.04 -6.57 11.10
N ALA A 156 -14.12 -7.54 11.08
CA ALA A 156 -12.79 -7.37 10.49
C ALA A 156 -12.89 -6.99 9.01
N ARG A 157 -13.81 -7.63 8.28
CA ARG A 157 -14.12 -7.29 6.89
C ARG A 157 -14.57 -5.85 6.72
N LYS A 158 -15.52 -5.40 7.54
CA LYS A 158 -16.06 -4.04 7.46
C LYS A 158 -15.00 -2.99 7.79
N LEU A 159 -14.16 -3.25 8.78
CA LEU A 159 -13.05 -2.37 9.17
C LEU A 159 -12.04 -2.22 8.01
N SER A 160 -11.53 -3.34 7.50
CA SER A 160 -10.56 -3.36 6.40
C SER A 160 -11.12 -2.76 5.11
N LEU A 161 -12.35 -3.13 4.72
CA LEU A 161 -13.00 -2.56 3.53
C LEU A 161 -13.22 -1.05 3.69
N GLY A 162 -13.58 -0.60 4.90
CA GLY A 162 -13.71 0.82 5.21
C GLY A 162 -12.38 1.57 5.07
N ALA A 163 -11.28 1.01 5.55
CA ALA A 163 -9.93 1.57 5.39
C ALA A 163 -9.49 1.62 3.91
N MET A 164 -9.73 0.54 3.15
CA MET A 164 -9.46 0.50 1.71
C MET A 164 -10.30 1.52 0.94
N THR A 165 -11.59 1.66 1.29
CA THR A 165 -12.48 2.67 0.70
C THR A 165 -12.01 4.08 1.02
N ASN A 166 -11.49 4.32 2.23
CA ASN A 166 -10.90 5.60 2.60
C ASN A 166 -9.69 5.93 1.76
N LEU A 167 -8.74 4.99 1.69
CA LEU A 167 -7.54 5.14 0.88
C LEU A 167 -7.91 5.43 -0.58
N MET A 168 -8.72 4.57 -1.18
CA MET A 168 -9.06 4.71 -2.59
C MET A 168 -9.96 5.92 -2.80
N CYS A 169 -11.16 6.00 -2.24
CA CYS A 169 -12.11 7.05 -2.61
C CYS A 169 -11.78 8.45 -2.06
N ARG A 170 -11.16 8.53 -0.87
CA ARG A 170 -10.93 9.80 -0.16
C ARG A 170 -9.46 10.18 -0.01
N GLY A 171 -8.53 9.21 -0.11
CA GLY A 171 -7.11 9.39 0.18
C GLY A 171 -6.45 10.48 -0.65
N ARG A 172 -6.77 10.57 -1.96
CA ARG A 172 -6.17 11.57 -2.85
C ARG A 172 -6.34 13.01 -2.34
N LYS A 173 -7.53 13.38 -1.86
CA LYS A 173 -7.78 14.72 -1.30
C LYS A 173 -6.96 15.01 -0.04
N ARG A 174 -6.43 13.96 0.58
CA ARG A 174 -5.55 14.01 1.74
C ARG A 174 -4.08 13.77 1.36
N GLY A 175 -3.70 13.67 0.09
CA GLY A 175 -2.31 13.39 -0.30
C GLY A 175 -1.90 11.91 -0.26
N LEU A 176 -2.85 10.99 -0.09
CA LEU A 176 -2.59 9.55 -0.17
C LEU A 176 -2.93 9.04 -1.58
N ALA A 177 -1.91 8.66 -2.34
CA ALA A 177 -2.03 8.06 -3.66
C ALA A 177 -2.04 6.53 -3.51
N GLY A 178 -3.22 5.95 -3.66
CA GLY A 178 -3.44 4.51 -3.51
C GLY A 178 -2.99 3.71 -4.72
N ILE A 179 -2.15 2.70 -4.48
CA ILE A 179 -1.77 1.66 -5.43
C ILE A 179 -2.26 0.33 -4.86
N ILE A 180 -3.09 -0.38 -5.62
CA ILE A 180 -3.54 -1.71 -5.21
C ILE A 180 -3.02 -2.74 -6.20
N ALA A 181 -2.47 -3.82 -5.67
CA ALA A 181 -2.01 -4.96 -6.46
C ALA A 181 -2.87 -6.18 -6.13
N THR A 182 -3.28 -6.93 -7.15
CA THR A 182 -4.13 -8.11 -6.97
C THR A 182 -3.85 -9.16 -8.03
N GLN A 183 -3.96 -10.43 -7.66
CA GLN A 183 -3.98 -11.50 -8.66
C GLN A 183 -5.37 -11.66 -9.31
N ARG A 184 -6.44 -11.38 -8.56
CA ARG A 184 -7.81 -11.75 -8.91
C ARG A 184 -8.74 -10.56 -8.77
N LEU A 185 -8.84 -9.76 -9.83
CA LEU A 185 -9.72 -8.58 -9.85
C LEU A 185 -11.20 -8.93 -9.54
N ALA A 186 -11.69 -10.09 -9.98
CA ALA A 186 -13.06 -10.53 -9.70
C ALA A 186 -13.35 -10.76 -8.21
N LYS A 187 -12.32 -10.88 -7.36
CA LYS A 187 -12.47 -11.04 -5.91
C LYS A 187 -12.43 -9.71 -5.15
N LEU A 188 -12.23 -8.58 -5.82
CA LEU A 188 -12.24 -7.26 -5.19
C LEU A 188 -13.65 -6.68 -5.10
N ALA A 189 -13.96 -6.04 -3.98
CA ALA A 189 -15.16 -5.23 -3.83
C ALA A 189 -15.18 -4.10 -4.88
N LYS A 190 -16.37 -3.85 -5.44
CA LYS A 190 -16.60 -2.87 -6.52
C LYS A 190 -16.96 -1.50 -5.98
#